data_AF-A0A8H3HGZ0-F1
#
_entry.id   AF-A0A8H3HGZ0-F1
#
_cell.length_a   1.000
_cell.length_b   1.000
_cell.length_c   1.000
_cell.angle_alpha   90.00
_cell.angle_beta   90.00
_cell.angle_gamma   90.00
#
_symmetry.space_group_name_H-M   'P 1'
#
loop_
_entity.id
_entity.type
_entity.pdbx_description
1 polymer ?
#
loop_
_entity_poly.entity_id
_entity_poly.type
_entity_poly.pdbx_seq_one_letter_code
_entity_poly.pdbx_strand_id
1 'polypeptide(L)'
;MPSAFDPYASLGFDEYGTELGKEARVWKVYVKETDKWDAELVDGWNKSLDVTLIFAALFSAISTAFIIESTGALQDDPTDVTAQTLLQMYQALYAIANNSAPPQGTLLDTTEATGFTPSRTMVIVNILWYLSLALSIATSFLAILAKDWCHSFMANRSGHPCIQARRRQRKWTMIEQWKMQELIAMLPLLIHMALLLIYLGGSSA
;
A
#
# COMPACT_ATOMS: atom_id res chain seq x y z
N MET A 1 51.98 22.44 12.44
CA MET A 1 51.03 23.56 12.63
C MET A 1 49.63 23.04 12.30
N PRO A 2 48.61 23.30 13.13
CA PRO A 2 47.25 22.95 12.76
C PRO A 2 46.82 23.86 11.59
N SER A 3 46.50 23.28 10.45
CA SER A 3 45.98 24.03 9.31
C SER A 3 44.64 24.64 9.69
N ALA A 4 44.48 25.95 9.48
CA ALA A 4 43.27 26.73 9.80
C ALA A 4 41.98 26.24 9.09
N PHE A 5 42.06 25.18 8.29
CA PHE A 5 40.99 24.60 7.49
C PHE A 5 40.46 23.25 7.99
N ASP A 6 40.95 22.73 9.13
CA ASP A 6 40.48 21.46 9.68
C ASP A 6 39.35 21.69 10.71
N PRO A 7 38.07 21.48 10.36
CA PRO A 7 36.94 21.65 11.28
C PRO A 7 36.93 20.64 12.44
N TYR A 8 37.84 19.67 12.45
CA TYR A 8 38.00 18.67 13.50
C TYR A 8 39.28 18.88 14.31
N ALA A 9 40.03 19.97 14.12
CA ALA A 9 41.32 20.20 14.79
C ALA A 9 41.25 20.14 16.33
N SER A 10 40.07 20.38 16.90
CA SER A 10 39.79 20.27 18.34
C SER A 10 39.85 18.85 18.91
N LEU A 11 39.83 17.81 18.05
CA LEU A 11 39.88 16.41 18.48
C LEU A 11 41.30 15.90 18.81
N GLY A 12 42.34 16.72 18.57
CA GLY A 12 43.74 16.32 18.76
C GLY A 12 44.24 15.34 17.70
N PHE A 13 45.56 15.25 17.51
CA PHE A 13 46.16 14.22 16.64
C PHE A 13 46.39 12.95 17.45
N ASP A 14 46.15 11.80 16.81
CA ASP A 14 46.43 10.49 17.41
C ASP A 14 47.96 10.26 17.49
N GLU A 15 48.40 9.47 18.47
CA GLU A 15 49.80 9.06 18.58
C GLU A 15 50.17 8.17 17.39
N TYR A 16 51.37 8.34 16.82
CA TYR A 16 51.80 7.62 15.63
C TYR A 16 51.73 6.10 15.84
N GLY A 17 51.01 5.40 14.95
CA GLY A 17 50.73 3.96 15.08
C GLY A 17 49.43 3.59 15.81
N THR A 18 48.74 4.57 16.41
CA THR A 18 47.43 4.37 17.09
C THR A 18 46.24 4.89 16.28
N GLU A 19 46.46 5.30 15.04
CA GLU A 19 45.45 5.91 14.13
C GLU A 19 44.24 5.00 13.83
N LEU A 20 44.35 3.69 14.07
CA LEU A 20 43.26 2.71 13.95
C LEU A 20 42.83 2.12 15.30
N GLY A 21 43.41 2.62 16.41
CA GLY A 21 43.06 2.22 17.76
C GLY A 21 41.60 2.53 18.08
N LYS A 22 41.06 1.90 19.13
CA LYS A 22 39.64 2.10 19.52
C LYS A 22 39.32 3.58 19.78
N GLU A 23 40.28 4.31 20.33
CA GLU A 23 40.16 5.74 20.69
C GLU A 23 40.54 6.71 19.56
N ALA A 24 40.93 6.19 18.40
CA ALA A 24 41.41 7.00 17.29
C ALA A 24 40.38 8.05 16.86
N ARG A 25 40.90 9.23 16.52
CA ARG A 25 40.17 10.38 15.99
C ARG A 25 39.26 9.98 14.83
N VAL A 26 39.72 9.06 13.98
CA VAL A 26 38.96 8.60 12.80
C VAL A 26 37.58 8.08 13.17
N TRP A 27 37.41 7.36 14.28
CA TRP A 27 36.10 6.84 14.70
C TRP A 27 35.17 7.94 15.18
N LYS A 28 35.70 8.96 15.86
CA LYS A 28 34.93 10.12 16.34
C LYS A 28 34.46 10.98 15.16
N VAL A 29 35.34 11.23 14.20
CA VAL A 29 35.02 11.96 12.96
C VAL A 29 34.00 11.17 12.13
N TYR A 30 34.25 9.86 11.93
CA TYR A 30 33.34 8.97 11.21
C TYR A 30 31.94 8.98 11.81
N VAL A 31 31.80 8.70 13.11
CA VAL A 31 30.49 8.71 13.77
C VAL A 31 29.80 10.07 13.60
N LYS A 32 30.51 11.18 13.84
CA LYS A 32 29.91 12.52 13.73
C LYS A 32 29.39 12.82 12.34
N GLU A 33 30.15 12.47 11.30
CA GLU A 33 29.75 12.78 9.93
C GLU A 33 28.66 11.85 9.43
N THR A 34 28.76 10.58 9.81
CA THR A 34 27.83 9.55 9.39
C THR A 34 26.51 9.62 10.16
N ASP A 35 26.49 10.16 11.38
CA ASP A 35 25.27 10.50 12.13
C ASP A 35 24.47 11.61 11.45
N LYS A 36 25.14 12.66 10.96
CA LYS A 36 24.48 13.73 10.21
C LYS A 36 23.89 13.22 8.90
N TRP A 37 24.69 12.51 8.11
CA TRP A 37 24.25 11.95 6.83
C TRP A 37 23.03 11.03 7.04
N ASP A 38 23.10 10.11 8.00
CA ASP A 38 21.99 9.19 8.26
C ASP A 38 20.72 9.91 8.68
N ALA A 39 20.85 10.93 9.55
CA ALA A 39 19.70 11.69 10.01
C ALA A 39 19.00 12.37 8.83
N GLU A 40 19.76 12.98 7.92
CA GLU A 40 19.22 13.61 6.72
C GLU A 40 18.58 12.59 5.76
N LEU A 41 19.25 11.45 5.54
CA LEU A 41 18.74 10.37 4.69
C LEU A 41 17.43 9.79 5.23
N VAL A 42 17.39 9.47 6.52
CA VAL A 42 16.22 8.90 7.19
C VAL A 42 15.07 9.90 7.27
N ASP A 43 15.36 11.19 7.49
CA ASP A 43 14.35 12.24 7.46
C ASP A 43 13.69 12.36 6.07
N GLY A 44 14.51 12.32 5.01
CA GLY A 44 14.01 12.29 3.63
C GLY A 44 13.12 11.07 3.34
N TRP A 45 13.55 9.88 3.75
CA TRP A 45 12.75 8.66 3.60
C TRP A 45 11.45 8.72 4.39
N ASN A 46 11.49 9.15 5.65
CA ASN A 46 10.29 9.28 6.48
C ASN A 46 9.26 10.23 5.86
N LYS A 47 9.70 11.39 5.35
CA LYS A 47 8.80 12.32 4.65
C LYS A 47 8.15 11.69 3.42
N SER A 48 8.92 10.96 2.61
CA SER A 48 8.39 10.26 1.44
C SER A 48 7.41 9.14 1.80
N LEU A 49 7.71 8.38 2.86
CA LEU A 49 6.85 7.33 3.40
C LEU A 49 5.54 7.91 3.96
N ASP A 50 5.59 9.03 4.67
CA ASP A 50 4.41 9.70 5.23
C ASP A 50 3.47 10.17 4.13
N VAL A 51 4.02 10.80 3.08
CA VAL A 51 3.24 11.18 1.89
C VAL A 51 2.60 9.95 1.25
N THR A 52 3.37 8.87 1.05
CA THR A 52 2.86 7.65 0.42
C THR A 52 1.74 7.01 1.25
N LEU A 53 1.89 6.99 2.58
CA LEU A 53 0.88 6.43 3.48
C LEU A 53 -0.42 7.24 3.45
N ILE A 54 -0.34 8.58 3.39
CA ILE A 54 -1.52 9.45 3.21
C ILE A 54 -2.23 9.12 1.90
N PHE A 55 -1.48 9.03 0.79
CA PHE A 55 -2.05 8.68 -0.51
C PHE A 55 -2.70 7.29 -0.49
N ALA A 56 -2.04 6.29 0.10
CA ALA A 56 -2.57 4.95 0.21
C ALA A 56 -3.86 4.89 1.05
N ALA A 57 -3.92 5.64 2.16
CA ALA A 57 -5.11 5.71 3.01
C ALA A 57 -6.29 6.36 2.26
N LEU A 58 -6.06 7.51 1.62
CA LEU A 58 -7.08 8.20 0.82
C LEU A 58 -7.57 7.34 -0.35
N PHE A 59 -6.64 6.71 -1.07
CA PHE A 59 -6.96 5.83 -2.18
C PHE A 59 -7.78 4.61 -1.72
N SER A 60 -7.44 4.02 -0.57
CA SER A 60 -8.19 2.91 0.00
C SER A 60 -9.62 3.31 0.37
N ALA A 61 -9.81 4.51 0.95
CA ALA A 61 -11.13 5.02 1.28
C ALA A 61 -12.00 5.23 0.03
N ILE A 62 -11.45 5.88 -0.99
CA ILE A 62 -12.14 6.11 -2.28
C ILE A 62 -12.47 4.77 -2.96
N SER A 63 -11.49 3.85 -3.02
CA SER A 63 -11.69 2.52 -3.62
C SER A 63 -12.76 1.71 -2.88
N THR A 64 -12.80 1.81 -1.55
CA THR A 64 -13.82 1.13 -0.73
C THR A 64 -15.22 1.67 -1.05
N ALA A 65 -15.37 2.98 -1.26
CA ALA A 65 -16.65 3.56 -1.66
C ALA A 65 -17.13 3.00 -3.01
N PHE A 66 -16.24 2.95 -4.02
CA PHE A 66 -16.57 2.34 -5.32
C PHE A 66 -16.91 0.84 -5.22
N ILE A 67 -16.21 0.08 -4.37
CA ILE A 67 -16.52 -1.33 -4.13
C ILE A 67 -17.88 -1.50 -3.46
N ILE A 68 -18.23 -0.64 -2.50
CA ILE A 68 -19.55 -0.67 -1.84
C ILE A 68 -20.65 -0.34 -2.85
N GLU A 69 -20.47 0.72 -3.65
CA GLU A 69 -21.41 1.10 -4.71
C GLU A 69 -21.57 0.00 -5.75
N SER A 70 -20.46 -0.61 -6.18
CA SER A 70 -20.45 -1.78 -7.06
C SER A 70 -21.22 -2.95 -6.50
N THR A 71 -20.95 -3.32 -5.25
CA THR A 71 -21.60 -4.45 -4.60
C THR A 71 -23.10 -4.19 -4.44
N GLY A 72 -23.48 -2.94 -4.18
CA GLY A 72 -24.87 -2.49 -4.17
C GLY A 72 -25.53 -2.56 -5.55
N ALA A 73 -24.83 -2.16 -6.63
CA ALA A 73 -25.32 -2.26 -8.00
C ALA A 73 -25.39 -3.71 -8.54
N LEU A 74 -24.66 -4.64 -7.91
CA LEU A 74 -24.72 -6.08 -8.17
C LEU A 74 -25.84 -6.79 -7.39
N GLN A 75 -26.51 -6.11 -6.46
CA GLN A 75 -27.75 -6.59 -5.88
C GLN A 75 -28.90 -6.10 -6.75
N ASP A 76 -29.67 -7.05 -7.31
CA ASP A 76 -30.96 -6.72 -7.90
C ASP A 76 -31.74 -5.86 -6.90
N ASP A 77 -32.19 -4.68 -7.34
CA ASP A 77 -33.02 -3.82 -6.51
C ASP A 77 -34.23 -4.68 -6.07
N PRO A 78 -34.41 -4.95 -4.77
CA PRO A 78 -35.50 -5.81 -4.30
C PRO A 78 -36.86 -5.25 -4.72
N THR A 79 -36.95 -3.96 -5.01
CA THR A 79 -38.16 -3.31 -5.55
C THR A 79 -38.46 -3.70 -7.00
N ASP A 80 -37.44 -3.94 -7.82
CA ASP A 80 -37.62 -4.27 -9.25
C ASP A 80 -37.96 -5.76 -9.42
N VAL A 81 -37.35 -6.64 -8.60
CA VAL A 81 -37.73 -8.07 -8.53
C VAL A 81 -39.14 -8.24 -7.97
N THR A 82 -39.51 -7.46 -6.94
CA THR A 82 -40.89 -7.49 -6.42
C THR A 82 -41.89 -6.88 -7.39
N ALA A 83 -41.53 -5.84 -8.14
CA ALA A 83 -42.39 -5.27 -9.18
C ALA A 83 -42.59 -6.25 -10.35
N GLN A 84 -41.53 -6.92 -10.81
CA GLN A 84 -41.63 -7.92 -11.88
C GLN A 84 -42.43 -9.15 -11.45
N THR A 85 -42.24 -9.64 -10.22
CA THR A 85 -43.05 -10.75 -9.69
C THR A 85 -44.51 -10.35 -9.45
N LEU A 86 -44.78 -9.14 -8.97
CA LEU A 86 -46.15 -8.62 -8.85
C LEU A 86 -46.83 -8.46 -10.21
N LEU A 87 -46.10 -8.02 -11.24
CA LEU A 87 -46.64 -7.85 -12.59
C LEU A 87 -46.95 -9.20 -13.24
N GLN A 88 -46.10 -10.21 -13.04
CA GLN A 88 -46.36 -11.59 -13.46
C GLN A 88 -47.57 -12.20 -12.72
N MET A 89 -47.69 -11.96 -11.41
CA MET A 89 -48.81 -12.44 -10.61
C MET A 89 -50.14 -11.78 -11.01
N TYR A 90 -50.13 -10.47 -11.30
CA TYR A 90 -51.27 -9.74 -11.83
C TYR A 90 -51.73 -10.28 -13.20
N GLN A 91 -50.80 -10.55 -14.11
CA GLN A 91 -51.11 -11.11 -15.43
C GLN A 91 -51.72 -12.52 -15.33
N ALA A 92 -51.23 -13.36 -14.41
CA ALA A 92 -51.81 -14.67 -14.14
C ALA A 92 -53.25 -14.58 -13.58
N LEU A 93 -53.48 -13.69 -12.61
CA LEU A 93 -54.81 -13.44 -12.04
C LEU A 93 -55.80 -12.89 -13.08
N TYR A 94 -55.35 -11.99 -13.95
CA TYR A 94 -56.16 -11.43 -15.03
C TYR A 94 -56.56 -12.49 -16.07
N ALA A 95 -55.63 -13.37 -16.45
CA ALA A 95 -55.92 -14.47 -17.38
C ALA A 95 -56.93 -15.47 -16.81
N ILE A 96 -56.83 -15.80 -15.52
CA ILE A 96 -57.79 -16.66 -14.79
C ILE A 96 -59.16 -15.99 -14.72
N ALA A 97 -59.22 -14.70 -14.41
CA ALA A 97 -60.48 -13.95 -14.31
C ALA A 97 -61.23 -13.85 -15.66
N ASN A 98 -60.50 -13.81 -16.78
CA ASN A 98 -61.09 -13.74 -18.12
C ASN A 98 -61.46 -15.11 -18.73
N ASN A 99 -61.32 -16.23 -17.99
CA ASN A 99 -61.53 -17.60 -18.49
C ASN A 99 -60.72 -17.93 -19.78
N SER A 100 -59.67 -17.16 -20.05
CA SER A 100 -58.64 -17.49 -21.03
C SER A 100 -57.67 -18.48 -20.40
N ALA A 101 -57.23 -19.49 -21.15
CA ALA A 101 -56.16 -20.35 -20.66
C ALA A 101 -54.97 -19.46 -20.25
N PRO A 102 -54.42 -19.59 -19.03
CA PRO A 102 -53.19 -18.90 -18.69
C PRO A 102 -52.16 -19.28 -19.78
N PRO A 103 -51.32 -18.33 -20.25
CA PRO A 103 -50.32 -18.65 -21.27
C PRO A 103 -49.59 -19.91 -20.83
N GLN A 104 -49.69 -20.97 -21.64
CA GLN A 104 -49.12 -22.28 -21.36
C GLN A 104 -47.62 -22.10 -21.14
N GLY A 105 -47.22 -22.13 -19.87
CA GLY A 105 -45.87 -21.80 -19.42
C GLY A 105 -45.76 -21.39 -17.94
N THR A 106 -46.85 -21.43 -17.16
CA THR A 106 -46.91 -20.85 -15.80
C THR A 106 -47.22 -21.84 -14.68
N LEU A 107 -46.94 -23.13 -14.85
CA LEU A 107 -46.97 -24.08 -13.74
C LEU A 107 -45.66 -24.86 -13.67
N LEU A 108 -44.83 -24.43 -12.71
CA LEU A 108 -43.71 -25.18 -12.13
C LEU A 108 -42.56 -25.49 -13.10
N ASP A 109 -41.81 -24.46 -13.47
CA ASP A 109 -40.36 -24.62 -13.54
C ASP A 109 -39.71 -23.85 -12.39
N THR A 110 -39.84 -24.40 -11.19
CA THR A 110 -39.14 -23.92 -9.99
C THR A 110 -37.65 -24.35 -10.02
N THR A 111 -37.05 -24.55 -11.20
CA THR A 111 -35.64 -24.92 -11.34
C THR A 111 -35.00 -24.38 -12.63
N GLU A 112 -35.48 -23.27 -13.18
CA GLU A 112 -34.56 -22.33 -13.82
C GLU A 112 -34.40 -21.19 -12.83
N ALA A 113 -33.60 -21.44 -11.78
CA ALA A 113 -32.80 -20.35 -11.26
C ALA A 113 -32.10 -19.81 -12.52
N THR A 114 -32.62 -18.73 -13.09
CA THR A 114 -31.92 -17.92 -14.07
C THR A 114 -30.70 -17.45 -13.32
N GLY A 115 -29.70 -18.33 -13.29
CA GLY A 115 -28.50 -18.17 -12.53
C GLY A 115 -27.90 -16.96 -13.15
N PHE A 116 -28.01 -15.84 -12.44
CA PHE A 116 -27.43 -14.58 -12.79
C PHE A 116 -25.97 -14.93 -13.10
N THR A 117 -25.64 -15.06 -14.38
CA THR A 117 -24.31 -15.43 -14.82
C THR A 117 -23.66 -14.07 -14.97
N PRO A 118 -22.94 -13.59 -13.95
CA PRO A 118 -22.38 -12.25 -13.99
C PRO A 118 -21.57 -12.15 -15.28
N SER A 119 -21.86 -11.11 -16.06
CA SER A 119 -21.12 -10.82 -17.28
C SER A 119 -19.63 -10.88 -16.96
N ARG A 120 -18.81 -11.54 -17.81
CA ARG A 120 -17.36 -11.67 -17.57
C ARG A 120 -16.71 -10.31 -17.29
N THR A 121 -17.25 -9.25 -17.88
CA THR A 121 -16.83 -7.86 -17.65
C THR A 121 -17.07 -7.43 -16.20
N MET A 122 -18.23 -7.71 -15.61
CA MET A 122 -18.54 -7.37 -14.20
C MET A 122 -17.60 -8.09 -13.22
N VAL A 123 -17.28 -9.36 -13.50
CA VAL A 123 -16.33 -10.13 -12.69
C VAL A 123 -14.91 -9.53 -12.80
N ILE A 124 -14.47 -9.18 -14.01
CA ILE A 124 -13.16 -8.56 -14.24
C ILE A 124 -13.06 -7.20 -13.55
N VAL A 125 -14.08 -6.35 -13.66
CA VAL A 125 -14.15 -5.03 -12.98
C VAL A 125 -14.00 -5.20 -11.48
N ASN A 126 -14.75 -6.13 -10.88
CA ASN A 126 -14.71 -6.37 -9.44
C ASN A 126 -13.32 -6.87 -9.00
N ILE A 127 -12.72 -7.78 -9.76
CA ILE A 127 -11.35 -8.25 -9.51
C ILE A 127 -10.35 -7.09 -9.61
N LEU A 128 -10.47 -6.21 -10.61
CA LEU A 128 -9.59 -5.05 -10.78
C LEU A 128 -9.70 -4.08 -9.60
N TRP A 129 -10.90 -3.83 -9.09
CA TRP A 129 -11.14 -2.96 -7.92
C TRP A 129 -10.63 -3.57 -6.62
N TYR A 130 -10.84 -4.86 -6.38
CA TYR A 130 -10.24 -5.54 -5.24
C TYR A 130 -8.71 -5.59 -5.33
N LEU A 131 -8.16 -5.83 -6.53
CA LEU A 131 -6.71 -5.85 -6.75
C LEU A 131 -6.09 -4.48 -6.50
N SER A 132 -6.73 -3.39 -6.97
CA SER A 132 -6.24 -2.03 -6.70
C SER A 132 -6.23 -1.73 -5.20
N LEU A 133 -7.29 -2.12 -4.47
CA LEU A 133 -7.36 -1.96 -3.03
C LEU A 133 -6.29 -2.80 -2.31
N ALA A 134 -6.09 -4.05 -2.70
CA ALA A 134 -5.06 -4.92 -2.14
C ALA A 134 -3.65 -4.34 -2.36
N LEU A 135 -3.37 -3.79 -3.55
CA LEU A 135 -2.09 -3.16 -3.87
C LEU A 135 -1.83 -1.91 -3.00
N SER A 136 -2.87 -1.13 -2.72
CA SER A 136 -2.82 0.02 -1.82
C SER A 136 -2.54 -0.36 -0.37
N ILE A 137 -3.18 -1.42 0.12
CA ILE A 137 -2.94 -1.96 1.47
C ILE A 137 -1.51 -2.52 1.56
N ALA A 138 -1.06 -3.27 0.55
CA ALA A 138 0.31 -3.77 0.48
C ALA A 138 1.33 -2.63 0.51
N THR A 139 1.06 -1.54 -0.22
CA THR A 139 1.91 -0.33 -0.20
C THR A 139 1.96 0.30 1.19
N SER A 140 0.80 0.46 1.87
CA SER A 140 0.75 0.96 3.24
C SER A 140 1.56 0.09 4.20
N PHE A 141 1.43 -1.23 4.08
CA PHE A 141 2.15 -2.18 4.92
C PHE A 141 3.67 -2.09 4.72
N LEU A 142 4.12 -2.05 3.47
CA LEU A 142 5.54 -1.86 3.14
C LEU A 142 6.06 -0.51 3.65
N ALA A 143 5.25 0.55 3.59
CA ALA A 143 5.62 1.87 4.10
C ALA A 143 5.83 1.86 5.62
N ILE A 144 4.95 1.18 6.36
CA ILE A 144 5.06 1.01 7.81
C ILE A 144 6.33 0.22 8.17
N LEU A 145 6.60 -0.89 7.49
CA LEU A 145 7.83 -1.67 7.71
C LEU A 145 9.09 -0.84 7.45
N ALA A 146 9.10 -0.03 6.38
CA ALA A 146 10.20 0.87 6.08
C ALA A 146 10.39 1.94 7.17
N LYS A 147 9.29 2.46 7.73
CA LYS A 147 9.30 3.45 8.82
C LYS A 147 9.82 2.85 10.13
N ASP A 148 9.36 1.66 10.50
CA ASP A 148 9.84 0.94 11.68
C ASP A 148 11.34 0.65 11.59
N TRP A 149 11.80 0.25 10.40
CA TRP A 149 13.20 0.06 10.15
C TRP A 149 13.98 1.37 10.27
N CYS A 150 13.49 2.48 9.70
CA CYS A 150 14.13 3.79 9.81
C CYS A 150 14.33 4.21 11.27
N HIS A 151 13.30 3.99 12.09
CA HIS A 151 13.37 4.22 13.52
C HIS A 151 14.41 3.31 14.20
N SER A 152 14.40 2.01 13.90
CA SER A 152 15.37 1.04 14.43
C SER A 152 16.81 1.32 13.97
N PHE A 153 17.00 1.86 12.77
CA PHE A 153 18.31 2.23 12.24
C PHE A 153 18.91 3.38 13.04
N MET A 154 18.11 4.43 13.31
CA MET A 154 18.50 5.56 14.16
C MET A 154 18.58 5.22 15.65
N ALA A 155 17.89 4.17 16.11
CA ALA A 155 17.96 3.72 17.49
C ALA A 155 19.33 3.14 17.86
N ASN A 156 19.71 3.36 19.12
CA ASN A 156 20.89 2.75 19.77
C ASN A 156 22.26 3.30 19.31
N ARG A 157 22.35 4.61 19.06
CA ARG A 157 23.58 5.36 18.73
C ARG A 157 24.45 5.74 19.95
N SER A 158 24.22 5.14 21.11
CA SER A 158 25.01 5.39 22.31
C SER A 158 26.15 4.39 22.47
N GLY A 159 27.30 4.86 22.98
CA GLY A 159 28.46 4.04 23.32
C GLY A 159 29.75 4.47 22.64
N HIS A 160 30.73 3.56 22.63
CA HIS A 160 32.08 3.83 22.11
C HIS A 160 32.08 4.00 20.58
N PRO A 161 32.70 5.06 20.02
CA PRO A 161 32.68 5.36 18.58
C PRO A 161 33.07 4.21 17.64
N CYS A 162 34.09 3.43 17.99
CA CYS A 162 34.53 2.29 17.18
C CYS A 162 33.46 1.17 17.12
N ILE A 163 32.76 0.90 18.23
CA ILE A 163 31.69 -0.11 18.28
C ILE A 163 30.45 0.40 17.53
N GLN A 164 30.12 1.68 17.68
CA GLN A 164 29.03 2.33 16.97
C GLN A 164 29.24 2.29 15.45
N ALA A 165 30.44 2.66 14.97
CA ALA A 165 30.79 2.61 13.55
C ALA A 165 30.61 1.20 12.97
N ARG A 166 31.05 0.16 13.70
CA ARG A 166 30.92 -1.24 13.28
C ARG A 166 29.46 -1.71 13.25
N ARG A 167 28.64 -1.32 14.25
CA ARG A 167 27.21 -1.64 14.30
C ARG A 167 26.47 -0.98 13.14
N ARG A 168 26.75 0.31 12.88
CA ARG A 168 26.20 1.05 11.75
C ARG A 168 26.58 0.38 10.43
N GLN A 169 27.85 0.00 10.24
CA GLN A 169 28.28 -0.66 9.01
C GLN A 169 27.53 -1.98 8.76
N ARG A 170 27.28 -2.79 9.80
CA ARG A 170 26.46 -4.00 9.66
C ARG A 170 25.03 -3.68 9.24
N LYS A 171 24.40 -2.67 9.86
CA LYS A 171 23.07 -2.22 9.44
C LYS A 171 23.08 -1.72 7.99
N TRP A 172 24.11 -0.97 7.59
CA TRP A 172 24.28 -0.48 6.23
C TRP A 172 24.42 -1.61 5.20
N THR A 173 25.23 -2.63 5.50
CA THR A 173 25.33 -3.80 4.61
C THR A 173 23.99 -4.53 4.47
N MET A 174 23.14 -4.52 5.51
CA MET A 174 21.80 -5.06 5.40
C MET A 174 20.89 -4.19 4.52
N ILE A 175 20.97 -2.86 4.58
CA ILE A 175 20.24 -1.95 3.66
C ILE A 175 20.56 -2.27 2.21
N GLU A 176 21.84 -2.43 1.92
CA GLU A 176 22.35 -2.61 0.57
C GLU A 176 21.97 -3.99 0.03
N GLN A 177 22.02 -5.04 0.87
CA GLN A 177 21.55 -6.38 0.51
C GLN A 177 20.02 -6.44 0.34
N TRP A 178 19.26 -5.77 1.20
CA TRP A 178 17.79 -5.74 1.14
C TRP A 178 17.25 -4.72 0.13
N LYS A 179 18.12 -3.92 -0.52
CA LYS A 179 17.74 -2.91 -1.51
C LYS A 179 16.64 -1.97 -1.01
N MET A 180 16.77 -1.51 0.23
CA MET A 180 15.72 -0.71 0.87
C MET A 180 15.38 0.58 0.10
N GLN A 181 16.40 1.22 -0.49
CA GLN A 181 16.21 2.39 -1.34
C GLN A 181 15.32 2.08 -2.55
N GLU A 182 15.50 0.92 -3.17
CA GLU A 182 14.66 0.48 -4.28
C GLU A 182 13.24 0.20 -3.80
N LEU A 183 13.08 -0.43 -2.64
CA LEU A 183 11.76 -0.66 -2.04
C LEU A 183 11.02 0.67 -1.83
N ILE A 184 11.63 1.65 -1.16
CA ILE A 184 11.04 2.98 -0.93
C ILE A 184 10.72 3.69 -2.25
N ALA A 185 11.57 3.57 -3.27
CA ALA A 185 11.32 4.13 -4.59
C ALA A 185 10.18 3.43 -5.36
N MET A 186 9.92 2.15 -5.09
CA MET A 186 8.86 1.36 -5.74
C MET A 186 7.47 1.59 -5.12
N LEU A 187 7.39 2.09 -3.88
CA LEU A 187 6.12 2.35 -3.19
C LEU A 187 5.19 3.30 -3.97
N PRO A 188 5.64 4.49 -4.42
CA PRO A 188 4.79 5.37 -5.23
C PRO A 188 4.34 4.73 -6.55
N LEU A 189 5.17 3.87 -7.15
CA LEU A 189 4.82 3.15 -8.38
C LEU A 189 3.68 2.16 -8.13
N LEU A 190 3.67 1.45 -7.00
CA LEU A 190 2.56 0.56 -6.62
C LEU A 190 1.23 1.33 -6.50
N ILE A 191 1.25 2.54 -5.90
CA ILE A 191 0.06 3.39 -5.83
C ILE A 191 -0.38 3.87 -7.20
N HIS A 192 0.54 4.28 -8.08
CA HIS A 192 0.18 4.63 -9.46
C HIS A 192 -0.42 3.44 -10.23
N MET A 193 0.10 2.23 -10.03
CA MET A 193 -0.50 1.01 -10.61
C MET A 193 -1.91 0.76 -10.05
N ALA A 194 -2.12 0.96 -8.76
CA ALA A 194 -3.45 0.85 -8.15
C ALA A 194 -4.44 1.87 -8.75
N LEU A 195 -3.99 3.12 -8.95
CA LEU A 195 -4.75 4.18 -9.62
C LEU A 195 -5.15 3.82 -11.06
N LEU A 196 -4.22 3.24 -11.82
CA LEU A 196 -4.52 2.79 -13.19
C LEU A 196 -5.53 1.63 -13.19
N LEU A 197 -5.39 0.68 -12.27
CA LEU A 197 -6.32 -0.45 -12.15
C LEU A 197 -7.75 0.01 -11.84
N ILE A 198 -7.92 0.95 -10.90
CA ILE A 198 -9.26 1.44 -10.57
C ILE A 198 -9.89 2.25 -11.70
N TYR A 199 -9.08 3.05 -12.40
CA TYR A 199 -9.51 3.81 -13.57
C TYR A 199 -9.97 2.89 -14.70
N LEU A 200 -9.19 1.84 -15.01
CA LEU A 200 -9.55 0.86 -16.03
C LEU A 200 -10.83 0.11 -15.66
N GLY A 201 -10.96 -0.32 -14.40
CA GLY A 201 -12.19 -0.97 -13.91
C GLY A 201 -13.42 -0.07 -14.10
N GLY A 202 -13.33 1.21 -13.73
CA GLY A 202 -14.42 2.17 -13.91
C GLY A 202 -14.74 2.50 -15.36
N SER A 203 -13.78 2.43 -16.28
CA SER A 203 -14.04 2.64 -17.72
C SER A 203 -14.79 1.49 -18.40
N SER A 204 -14.83 0.32 -17.75
CA SER A 204 -15.49 -0.89 -18.25
C SER A 204 -16.81 -1.25 -17.54
N ALA A 205 -17.20 -0.44 -16.55
CA ALA A 205 -18.49 -0.49 -15.86
C ALA A 205 -19.49 0.44 -16.55
#